data_AF-A0A916EF16-F1
#
_entry.id   AF-A0A916EF16-F1
#
_cell.length_a   1.000
_cell.length_b   1.000
_cell.length_c   1.000
_cell.angle_alpha   90.00
_cell.angle_beta   90.00
_cell.angle_gamma   90.00
#
_symmetry.space_group_name_H-M   'P 1'
#
loop_
_entity.id
_entity.type
_entity.pdbx_description
1 polymer ?
#
loop_
_entity_poly.entity_id
_entity_poly.type
_entity_poly.pdbx_seq_one_letter_code
_entity_poly.pdbx_strand_id
1 'polypeptide(L)'
;MSFYNNSSYGLEGERLPVYLISFHYSLHIGDCIEDLGPCRGFWQFPMERYCGMLIPLISSRKLPYVNLINNVLLQERFKYLQFLPTYDEKVFSNFKEKEKAWPSHRVKSSIVYDNQYEFYSPCVNCKLTKNEAIKLKQCYAAIFQKNARDIRDIEESYMKYGKLRTKDGNIVSSKWWKKENDSSRNDYCVAINLTIDEQEEETFGQVEYFMLHNMQNQERMFAYIRKIKKLEKNIGNLKFFDCFGPLQYVEVIGIDRTVGFFEVYDKKNYYIIDKYANW
;
A
#
# COMPACT_ATOMS: atom_id res chain seq x y z
N MET A 1 -21.89 28.76 7.13
CA MET A 1 -22.44 29.52 8.28
C MET A 1 -23.97 29.70 8.27
N SER A 2 -24.72 29.26 7.25
CA SER A 2 -26.18 29.48 7.19
C SER A 2 -27.05 28.28 7.63
N PHE A 3 -26.45 27.11 7.86
CA PHE A 3 -27.16 25.92 8.37
C PHE A 3 -27.43 25.95 9.90
N TYR A 4 -26.81 26.87 10.63
CA TYR A 4 -26.85 26.90 12.11
C TYR A 4 -28.11 27.51 12.72
N ASN A 5 -28.97 28.17 11.94
CA ASN A 5 -30.08 28.95 12.50
C ASN A 5 -31.45 28.27 12.45
N ASN A 6 -31.65 27.18 11.70
CA ASN A 6 -33.02 26.68 11.42
C ASN A 6 -33.32 25.24 11.87
N SER A 7 -32.42 24.56 12.57
CA SER A 7 -32.70 23.29 13.25
C SER A 7 -31.77 23.24 14.47
N SER A 8 -32.18 23.49 15.71
CA SER A 8 -33.22 22.75 16.43
C SER A 8 -33.66 23.52 17.69
N TYR A 9 -33.80 24.84 17.61
CA TYR A 9 -34.14 25.68 18.76
C TYR A 9 -35.30 26.62 18.46
N GLY A 10 -36.51 26.05 18.40
CA GLY A 10 -37.72 26.84 18.45
C GLY A 10 -38.96 26.01 18.17
N LEU A 11 -39.65 25.59 19.23
CA LEU A 11 -41.07 25.89 19.49
C LEU A 11 -41.44 25.37 20.89
N GLU A 12 -41.88 26.32 21.73
CA GLU A 12 -42.63 26.16 22.99
C GLU A 12 -42.08 25.24 24.09
N GLY A 13 -41.56 25.85 25.16
CA GLY A 13 -41.29 25.20 26.45
C GLY A 13 -39.83 25.32 26.89
N GLU A 14 -39.60 26.11 27.94
CA GLU A 14 -38.38 26.22 28.76
C GLU A 14 -37.01 26.15 28.04
N ARG A 15 -36.38 27.31 27.86
CA ARG A 15 -34.97 27.40 27.49
C ARG A 15 -34.11 26.75 28.58
N LEU A 16 -33.59 25.56 28.32
CA LEU A 16 -32.54 24.95 29.15
C LEU A 16 -31.30 25.87 29.14
N PRO A 17 -30.66 26.11 30.29
CA PRO A 17 -29.46 26.93 30.37
C PRO A 17 -28.39 26.33 29.44
N VAL A 18 -27.71 27.18 28.67
CA VAL A 18 -26.66 26.78 27.74
C VAL A 18 -25.66 25.90 28.48
N TYR A 19 -25.69 24.60 28.20
CA TYR A 19 -24.78 23.64 28.80
C TYR A 19 -23.33 24.08 28.53
N LEU A 20 -22.42 23.81 29.48
CA LEU A 20 -20.99 24.00 29.28
C LEU A 20 -20.61 23.45 27.90
N ILE A 21 -19.82 24.20 27.12
CA ILE A 21 -19.43 23.86 25.74
C ILE A 21 -19.00 22.39 25.60
N SER A 22 -18.37 21.84 26.65
CA SER A 22 -17.95 20.44 26.76
C SER A 22 -19.08 19.43 26.60
N PHE A 23 -20.27 19.67 27.18
CA PHE A 23 -21.42 18.78 27.05
C PHE A 23 -22.09 18.88 25.68
N HIS A 24 -22.12 20.08 25.09
CA HIS A 24 -22.60 20.24 23.71
C HIS A 24 -21.73 19.47 22.73
N TYR A 25 -20.40 19.55 22.86
CA TYR A 25 -19.49 18.75 22.04
C TYR A 25 -19.67 17.24 22.25
N SER A 26 -19.95 16.79 23.49
CA SER A 26 -20.20 15.38 23.77
C SER A 26 -21.41 14.80 23.04
N LEU A 27 -22.45 15.61 22.79
CA LEU A 27 -23.63 15.17 22.04
C LEU A 27 -23.30 14.87 20.58
N HIS A 28 -22.32 15.57 20.01
CA HIS A 28 -21.88 15.38 18.63
C HIS A 28 -20.79 14.32 18.48
N ILE A 29 -20.32 13.69 19.57
CA ILE A 29 -19.28 12.65 19.47
C ILE A 29 -19.78 11.45 18.68
N GLY A 30 -21.06 11.08 18.81
CA GLY A 30 -21.67 9.99 18.04
C GLY A 30 -21.60 10.27 16.53
N ASP A 31 -22.18 11.39 16.11
CA ASP A 31 -22.18 11.84 14.72
C ASP A 31 -20.75 12.01 14.18
N CYS A 32 -19.84 12.59 14.98
CA CYS A 32 -18.42 12.68 14.61
C CYS A 32 -17.75 11.32 14.43
N ILE A 33 -18.12 10.30 15.21
CA ILE A 33 -17.57 8.94 15.08
C ILE A 33 -18.17 8.21 13.87
N GLU A 34 -19.43 8.46 13.51
CA GLU A 34 -20.04 7.91 12.30
C GLU A 34 -19.44 8.54 11.03
N ASP A 35 -19.27 9.87 11.02
CA ASP A 35 -18.74 10.60 9.87
C ASP A 35 -17.22 10.46 9.69
N LEU A 36 -16.46 10.40 10.79
CA LEU A 36 -14.98 10.44 10.77
C LEU A 36 -14.35 9.16 11.32
N GLY A 37 -15.13 8.20 11.83
CA GLY A 37 -14.61 7.01 12.48
C GLY A 37 -14.17 7.23 13.94
N PRO A 38 -13.79 6.16 14.66
CA PRO A 38 -13.43 6.24 16.07
C PRO A 38 -12.20 7.13 16.31
N CYS A 39 -12.29 8.04 17.29
CA CYS A 39 -11.29 9.08 17.60
C CYS A 39 -9.84 8.54 17.72
N ARG A 40 -9.68 7.34 18.31
CA ARG A 40 -8.37 6.66 18.45
C ARG A 40 -7.73 6.33 17.10
N GLY A 41 -8.53 6.00 16.10
CA GLY A 41 -8.06 5.64 14.75
C GLY A 41 -7.85 6.87 13.85
N PHE A 42 -8.71 7.88 13.97
CA PHE A 42 -8.73 8.99 13.01
C PHE A 42 -7.92 10.22 13.44
N TRP A 43 -8.00 10.65 14.71
CA TRP A 43 -7.36 11.89 15.17
C TRP A 43 -6.22 11.68 16.15
N GLN A 44 -6.32 10.69 17.04
CA GLN A 44 -5.30 10.51 18.09
C GLN A 44 -3.91 10.28 17.49
N PHE A 45 -3.78 9.38 16.52
CA PHE A 45 -2.48 9.07 15.92
C PHE A 45 -1.88 10.24 15.12
N PRO A 46 -2.62 10.92 14.21
CA PRO A 46 -2.10 12.13 13.56
C PRO A 46 -1.72 13.24 14.55
N MET A 47 -2.52 13.45 15.59
CA MET A 47 -2.23 14.48 16.60
C MET A 47 -1.01 14.12 17.45
N GLU A 48 -0.83 12.86 17.85
CA GLU A 48 0.36 12.40 18.56
C GLU A 48 1.62 12.60 17.72
N ARG A 49 1.58 12.27 16.42
CA ARG A 49 2.70 12.47 15.50
C ARG A 49 2.99 13.96 15.31
N TYR A 50 1.95 14.78 15.16
CA TYR A 50 2.08 16.22 15.03
C TYR A 50 2.68 16.87 16.29
N CYS A 51 2.17 16.54 17.48
CA CYS A 51 2.76 16.96 18.75
C CYS A 51 4.21 16.49 18.89
N GLY A 52 4.50 15.25 18.48
CA GLY A 52 5.87 14.72 18.41
C GLY A 52 6.80 15.53 17.51
N MET A 53 6.29 16.12 16.43
CA MET A 53 7.06 17.02 15.55
C MET A 53 7.26 18.42 16.15
N LEU A 54 6.35 18.89 17.01
CA LEU A 54 6.45 20.18 17.69
C LEU A 54 7.42 20.15 18.87
N ILE A 55 7.53 19.02 19.58
CA ILE A 55 8.41 18.90 20.77
C ILE A 55 9.87 19.30 20.45
N PRO A 56 10.51 18.83 19.37
CA PRO A 56 11.87 19.24 19.01
C PRO A 56 12.03 20.74 18.69
N LEU A 57 10.94 21.42 18.33
CA LEU A 57 10.97 22.87 18.05
C LEU A 57 11.05 23.70 19.33
N ILE A 58 10.88 23.10 20.51
CA ILE A 58 11.02 23.79 21.79
C ILE A 58 12.48 23.70 22.23
N SER A 59 13.32 24.55 21.67
CA SER A 59 14.75 24.62 21.99
C SER A 59 15.04 25.40 23.28
N SER A 60 14.11 26.27 23.71
CA SER A 60 14.24 27.07 24.93
C SER A 60 13.36 26.57 26.08
N ARG A 61 13.98 26.30 27.24
CA ARG A 61 13.28 25.93 28.49
C ARG A 61 12.72 27.13 29.26
N LYS A 62 13.21 28.35 29.02
CA LYS A 62 12.79 29.56 29.75
C LYS A 62 11.48 30.15 29.22
N LEU A 63 11.28 30.15 27.90
CA LEU A 63 10.09 30.68 27.22
C LEU A 63 9.64 29.72 26.12
N PRO A 64 9.11 28.54 26.48
CA PRO A 64 8.84 27.45 25.54
C PRO A 64 7.81 27.83 24.48
N TYR A 65 6.73 28.53 24.87
CA TYR A 65 5.65 28.91 23.96
C TYR A 65 6.09 29.94 22.91
N VAL A 66 6.82 30.97 23.32
CA VAL A 66 7.33 32.00 22.40
C VAL A 66 8.32 31.40 21.41
N ASN A 67 9.19 30.52 21.89
CA ASN A 67 10.15 29.82 21.06
C ASN A 67 9.47 28.88 20.06
N LEU A 68 8.46 28.12 20.50
CA LEU A 68 7.67 27.26 19.64
C LEU A 68 6.99 28.06 18.53
N ILE A 69 6.27 29.14 18.88
CA ILE A 69 5.57 30.00 17.92
C ILE A 69 6.55 30.54 16.88
N ASN A 70 7.71 31.05 17.32
CA ASN A 70 8.71 31.59 16.41
C ASN A 70 9.26 30.51 15.47
N ASN A 71 9.51 29.30 15.96
CA ASN A 71 10.04 28.21 15.14
C ASN A 71 9.00 27.68 14.15
N VAL A 72 7.73 27.57 14.55
CA VAL A 72 6.62 27.24 13.63
C VAL A 72 6.49 28.33 12.56
N LEU A 73 6.50 29.60 12.96
CA LEU A 73 6.42 30.73 12.03
C LEU A 73 7.60 30.76 11.05
N LEU A 74 8.82 30.45 11.50
CA LEU A 74 10.00 30.34 10.65
C LEU A 74 9.88 29.20 9.65
N GLN A 75 9.39 28.02 10.07
CA GLN A 75 9.15 26.90 9.16
C GLN A 75 8.10 27.26 8.10
N GLU A 76 6.99 27.89 8.48
CA GLU A 76 5.97 28.33 7.52
C GLU A 76 6.55 29.36 6.55
N ARG A 77 7.27 30.38 7.03
CA ARG A 77 7.94 31.36 6.17
C ARG A 77 8.95 30.73 5.22
N PHE A 78 9.70 29.74 5.68
CA PHE A 78 10.64 29.00 4.83
C PHE A 78 9.92 28.27 3.69
N LYS A 79 8.74 27.66 3.94
CA LYS A 79 7.93 27.06 2.87
C LYS A 79 7.54 28.09 1.82
N TYR A 80 7.20 29.31 2.20
CA TYR A 80 6.83 30.35 1.22
C TYR A 80 7.99 30.79 0.31
N LEU A 81 9.25 30.56 0.70
CA LEU A 81 10.40 30.90 -0.15
C LEU A 81 10.42 30.09 -1.46
N GLN A 82 9.79 28.91 -1.50
CA GLN A 82 9.69 28.11 -2.72
C GLN A 82 8.86 28.79 -3.82
N PHE A 83 7.99 29.75 -3.46
CA PHE A 83 7.17 30.48 -4.44
C PHE A 83 7.89 31.70 -5.02
N LEU A 84 9.07 32.06 -4.49
CA LEU A 84 9.88 33.16 -5.00
C LEU A 84 10.89 32.60 -6.01
N PRO A 85 10.83 32.99 -7.31
CA PRO A 85 11.64 32.39 -8.38
C PRO A 85 13.15 32.40 -8.08
N THR A 86 13.65 33.51 -7.52
CA THR A 86 15.06 33.70 -7.17
C THR A 86 15.58 32.66 -6.16
N TYR A 87 14.73 32.22 -5.24
CA TYR A 87 15.08 31.26 -4.19
C TYR A 87 14.72 29.83 -4.58
N ASP A 88 13.65 29.64 -5.36
CA ASP A 88 13.27 28.32 -5.91
C ASP A 88 14.44 27.71 -6.70
N GLU A 89 15.04 28.49 -7.61
CA GLU A 89 16.15 28.01 -8.43
C GLU A 89 17.45 27.77 -7.65
N LYS A 90 17.73 28.54 -6.60
CA LYS A 90 19.01 28.44 -5.86
C LYS A 90 18.98 27.45 -4.72
N VAL A 91 17.86 27.37 -4.00
CA VAL A 91 17.72 26.56 -2.79
C VAL A 91 16.91 25.31 -3.08
N PHE A 92 15.72 25.46 -3.68
CA PHE A 92 14.75 24.37 -3.80
C PHE A 92 14.97 23.46 -5.03
N SER A 93 15.61 23.93 -6.09
CA SER A 93 16.01 23.10 -7.26
C SER A 93 16.87 21.89 -6.87
N ASN A 94 17.69 22.02 -5.82
CA ASN A 94 18.50 20.94 -5.27
C ASN A 94 17.66 19.91 -4.48
N PHE A 95 16.51 20.32 -3.95
CA PHE A 95 15.55 19.49 -3.24
C PHE A 95 14.43 18.95 -4.13
N LYS A 96 14.22 19.52 -5.33
CA LYS A 96 13.36 18.92 -6.35
C LYS A 96 13.86 17.50 -6.58
N GLU A 97 12.94 16.53 -6.56
CA GLU A 97 13.27 15.13 -6.78
C GLU A 97 13.93 15.01 -8.15
N LYS A 98 15.26 14.96 -8.17
CA LYS A 98 16.01 14.55 -9.35
C LYS A 98 15.48 13.18 -9.72
N GLU A 99 15.15 12.95 -10.99
CA GLU A 99 14.87 11.61 -11.49
C GLU A 99 16.01 10.71 -11.03
N LYS A 100 15.73 9.86 -10.04
CA LYS A 100 16.77 9.06 -9.41
C LYS A 100 17.09 7.95 -10.40
N ALA A 101 18.15 8.14 -11.19
CA ALA A 101 18.77 7.08 -11.97
C ALA A 101 19.42 6.10 -10.99
N TRP A 102 18.64 5.12 -10.52
CA TRP A 102 19.15 4.08 -9.65
C TRP A 102 19.98 3.10 -10.48
N PRO A 103 21.07 2.56 -9.92
CA PRO A 103 21.79 1.49 -10.58
C PRO A 103 20.91 0.24 -10.68
N SER A 104 21.09 -0.55 -11.75
CA SER A 104 20.23 -1.69 -12.11
C SER A 104 20.12 -2.79 -11.05
N HIS A 105 21.13 -2.94 -10.20
CA HIS A 105 21.10 -3.87 -9.06
C HIS A 105 20.16 -3.40 -7.94
N ARG A 106 19.87 -2.09 -7.87
CA ARG A 106 19.02 -1.49 -6.85
C ARG A 106 17.56 -1.39 -7.29
N VAL A 107 17.35 -0.93 -8.53
CA VAL A 107 16.03 -0.82 -9.15
C VAL A 107 16.10 -1.37 -10.57
N LYS A 108 15.16 -2.23 -10.93
CA LYS A 108 15.05 -2.82 -12.25
C LYS A 108 13.65 -2.58 -12.81
N SER A 109 13.56 -1.74 -13.83
CA SER A 109 12.39 -1.59 -14.68
C SER A 109 12.59 -2.36 -15.99
N SER A 110 11.50 -2.65 -16.69
CA SER A 110 11.55 -3.23 -18.04
C SER A 110 10.70 -2.41 -18.99
N ILE A 111 11.25 -2.17 -20.19
CA ILE A 111 10.59 -1.47 -21.30
C ILE A 111 9.33 -2.20 -21.77
N VAL A 112 9.26 -3.53 -21.57
CA VAL A 112 8.08 -4.34 -21.90
C VAL A 112 6.84 -3.86 -21.14
N TYR A 113 7.04 -3.19 -20.00
CA TYR A 113 5.97 -2.68 -19.14
C TYR A 113 5.96 -1.15 -19.05
N ASP A 114 6.47 -0.45 -20.07
CA ASP A 114 6.55 1.02 -20.14
C ASP A 114 7.22 1.66 -18.91
N ASN A 115 8.11 0.92 -18.22
CA ASN A 115 8.70 1.29 -16.93
C ASN A 115 7.67 1.62 -15.81
N GLN A 116 6.42 1.16 -15.94
CA GLN A 116 5.39 1.34 -14.90
C GLN A 116 5.62 0.42 -13.69
N TYR A 117 6.38 -0.66 -13.87
CA TYR A 117 6.70 -1.63 -12.83
C TYR A 117 8.20 -1.65 -12.56
N GLU A 118 8.56 -1.66 -11.29
CA GLU A 118 9.95 -1.60 -10.84
C GLU A 118 10.20 -2.63 -9.74
N PHE A 119 11.22 -3.48 -9.91
CA PHE A 119 11.72 -4.32 -8.82
C PHE A 119 12.76 -3.59 -8.00
N TYR A 120 12.71 -3.81 -6.69
CA TYR A 120 13.64 -3.22 -5.73
C TYR A 120 14.42 -4.31 -4.99
N SER A 121 15.65 -3.96 -4.59
CA SER A 121 16.47 -4.81 -3.71
C SER A 121 15.70 -5.26 -2.44
N PRO A 122 16.00 -6.44 -1.88
CA PRO A 122 17.12 -7.35 -2.17
C PRO A 122 17.02 -8.05 -3.53
N CYS A 123 18.17 -8.28 -4.17
CA CYS A 123 18.26 -9.06 -5.41
C CYS A 123 19.28 -10.20 -5.29
N VAL A 124 18.93 -11.41 -5.75
CA VAL A 124 19.82 -12.58 -5.70
C VAL A 124 19.68 -13.41 -6.98
N ASN A 125 20.81 -13.84 -7.55
CA ASN A 125 20.84 -14.79 -8.65
C ASN A 125 20.45 -16.19 -8.15
N CYS A 126 19.49 -16.81 -8.81
CA CYS A 126 18.95 -18.12 -8.44
C CYS A 126 18.86 -19.03 -9.67
N LYS A 127 18.76 -20.34 -9.42
CA LYS A 127 18.45 -21.34 -10.43
C LYS A 127 17.07 -21.93 -10.20
N LEU A 128 16.35 -22.21 -11.28
CA LEU A 128 15.02 -22.82 -11.26
C LEU A 128 15.10 -24.26 -10.74
N THR A 129 14.18 -24.60 -9.83
CA THR A 129 13.90 -26.01 -9.52
C THR A 129 13.04 -26.64 -10.63
N LYS A 130 13.03 -27.99 -10.72
CA LYS A 130 12.21 -28.70 -11.72
C LYS A 130 10.71 -28.32 -11.65
N ASN A 131 10.18 -28.17 -10.43
CA ASN A 131 8.78 -27.81 -10.23
C ASN A 131 8.49 -26.34 -10.61
N GLU A 132 9.42 -25.43 -10.31
CA GLU A 132 9.31 -24.03 -10.73
C GLU A 132 9.38 -23.91 -12.26
N ALA A 133 10.30 -24.62 -12.92
CA ALA A 133 10.40 -24.63 -14.37
C ALA A 133 9.10 -25.11 -15.05
N ILE A 134 8.45 -26.15 -14.51
CA ILE A 134 7.16 -26.64 -15.04
C ILE A 134 6.08 -25.56 -14.93
N LYS A 135 5.97 -24.90 -13.77
CA LYS A 135 4.97 -23.83 -13.55
C LYS A 135 5.26 -22.60 -14.39
N LEU A 136 6.54 -22.27 -14.58
CA LEU A 136 6.95 -21.15 -15.41
C LEU A 136 6.63 -21.43 -16.88
N LYS A 137 6.84 -22.67 -17.37
CA LYS A 137 6.38 -23.09 -18.71
C LYS A 137 4.88 -22.91 -18.88
N GLN A 138 4.08 -23.29 -17.88
CA GLN A 138 2.63 -23.09 -17.91
C GLN A 138 2.26 -21.61 -18.00
N CYS A 139 2.96 -20.75 -17.26
CA CYS A 139 2.75 -19.29 -17.31
C CYS A 139 3.09 -18.71 -18.68
N TYR A 140 4.26 -19.06 -19.25
CA TYR A 140 4.63 -18.65 -20.61
C TYR A 140 3.68 -19.19 -21.69
N ALA A 141 3.19 -20.42 -21.52
CA ALA A 141 2.21 -21.00 -22.43
C ALA A 141 0.92 -20.17 -22.47
N ALA A 142 0.44 -19.72 -21.29
CA ALA A 142 -0.72 -18.84 -21.20
C ALA A 142 -0.45 -17.47 -21.86
N ILE A 143 0.73 -16.87 -21.61
CA ILE A 143 1.11 -15.58 -22.20
C ILE A 143 1.19 -15.64 -23.73
N PHE A 144 1.81 -16.69 -24.28
CA PHE A 144 1.96 -16.86 -25.72
C PHE A 144 0.76 -17.51 -26.40
N GLN A 145 -0.28 -17.88 -25.65
CA GLN A 145 -1.45 -18.62 -26.12
C GLN A 145 -1.05 -19.91 -26.87
N LYS A 146 -0.08 -20.64 -26.32
CA LYS A 146 0.47 -21.90 -26.86
C LYS A 146 0.32 -23.04 -25.86
N ASN A 147 0.53 -24.28 -26.30
CA ASN A 147 0.60 -25.40 -25.36
C ASN A 147 1.92 -25.35 -24.58
N ALA A 148 1.87 -25.75 -23.30
CA ALA A 148 3.07 -25.80 -22.46
C ALA A 148 4.17 -26.75 -22.97
N ARG A 149 3.82 -27.71 -23.83
CA ARG A 149 4.77 -28.63 -24.50
C ARG A 149 5.58 -27.94 -25.59
N ASP A 150 5.05 -26.85 -26.15
CA ASP A 150 5.68 -26.10 -27.23
C ASP A 150 6.67 -25.05 -26.69
N ILE A 151 6.62 -24.78 -25.39
CA ILE A 151 7.59 -23.93 -24.68
C ILE A 151 8.87 -24.75 -24.41
N ARG A 152 9.77 -24.71 -25.39
CA ARG A 152 11.13 -25.26 -25.30
C ARG A 152 12.11 -24.18 -24.85
N ASP A 153 13.20 -24.61 -24.21
CA ASP A 153 14.37 -23.78 -23.88
C ASP A 153 14.09 -22.60 -22.93
N ILE A 154 13.78 -22.92 -21.66
CA ILE A 154 13.72 -21.93 -20.58
C ILE A 154 15.11 -21.82 -19.95
N GLU A 155 15.61 -20.59 -19.80
CA GLU A 155 16.83 -20.32 -19.04
C GLU A 155 16.68 -20.77 -17.58
N GLU A 156 17.62 -21.58 -17.09
CA GLU A 156 17.55 -22.03 -15.70
C GLU A 156 17.88 -20.92 -14.71
N SER A 157 18.61 -19.90 -15.13
CA SER A 157 19.02 -18.77 -14.30
C SER A 157 17.97 -17.66 -14.30
N TYR A 158 17.68 -17.13 -13.12
CA TYR A 158 16.81 -15.98 -12.96
C TYR A 158 17.28 -15.08 -11.81
N MET A 159 16.79 -13.85 -11.79
CA MET A 159 17.05 -12.89 -10.71
C MET A 159 15.82 -12.81 -9.80
N LYS A 160 16.02 -13.10 -8.51
CA LYS A 160 14.99 -13.00 -7.48
C LYS A 160 15.02 -11.60 -6.87
N TYR A 161 13.84 -11.01 -6.65
CA TYR A 161 13.67 -9.69 -6.04
C TYR A 161 12.73 -9.76 -4.83
N GLY A 162 12.97 -8.88 -3.86
CA GLY A 162 12.21 -8.85 -2.62
C GLY A 162 10.97 -7.95 -2.65
N LYS A 163 10.95 -6.95 -3.55
CA LYS A 163 9.92 -5.90 -3.58
C LYS A 163 9.56 -5.51 -5.02
N LEU A 164 8.30 -5.14 -5.22
CA LEU A 164 7.75 -4.62 -6.46
C LEU A 164 7.08 -3.27 -6.18
N ARG A 165 7.30 -2.29 -7.04
CA ARG A 165 6.44 -1.12 -7.15
C ARG A 165 5.48 -1.32 -8.33
N THR A 166 4.18 -1.18 -8.08
CA THR A 166 3.15 -1.27 -9.13
C THR A 166 3.02 0.04 -9.90
N LYS A 167 2.25 0.01 -10.99
CA LYS A 167 1.92 1.20 -11.82
C LYS A 167 1.36 2.38 -11.01
N ASP A 168 0.62 2.11 -9.94
CA ASP A 168 0.01 3.13 -9.08
C ASP A 168 0.99 3.67 -8.02
N GLY A 169 2.25 3.22 -8.04
CA GLY A 169 3.29 3.61 -7.10
C GLY A 169 3.26 2.87 -5.76
N ASN A 170 2.35 1.91 -5.57
CA ASN A 170 2.27 1.11 -4.35
C ASN A 170 3.43 0.11 -4.29
N ILE A 171 4.02 -0.05 -3.11
CA ILE A 171 5.10 -1.01 -2.88
C ILE A 171 4.53 -2.30 -2.28
N VAL A 172 4.72 -3.40 -2.99
CA VAL A 172 4.40 -4.77 -2.56
C VAL A 172 5.68 -5.45 -2.11
N SER A 173 5.66 -6.02 -0.90
CA SER A 173 6.76 -6.82 -0.38
C SER A 173 6.54 -8.32 -0.63
N SER A 174 7.59 -9.12 -0.50
CA SER A 174 7.49 -10.58 -0.57
C SER A 174 7.82 -11.24 0.77
N LYS A 175 7.29 -12.46 1.00
CA LYS A 175 7.60 -13.23 2.22
C LYS A 175 9.08 -13.54 2.38
N TRP A 176 9.80 -13.75 1.28
CA TRP A 176 11.24 -14.01 1.29
C TRP A 176 12.04 -12.93 2.04
N TRP A 177 11.53 -11.69 2.09
CA TRP A 177 12.17 -10.57 2.79
C TRP A 177 11.67 -10.32 4.22
N LYS A 178 10.82 -11.17 4.78
CA LYS A 178 10.34 -10.98 6.16
C LYS A 178 11.48 -11.20 7.16
N LYS A 179 11.96 -10.13 7.80
CA LYS A 179 12.85 -10.22 8.96
C LYS A 179 12.03 -10.58 10.19
N GLU A 180 12.43 -11.60 10.94
CA GLU A 180 11.68 -12.14 12.10
C GLU A 180 11.37 -11.11 13.19
N ASN A 181 12.18 -10.04 13.30
CA ASN A 181 12.05 -9.01 14.33
C ASN A 181 11.55 -7.65 13.84
N ASP A 182 11.19 -7.54 12.56
CA ASP A 182 10.70 -6.28 12.02
C ASP A 182 9.17 -6.26 12.10
N SER A 183 8.64 -5.43 13.00
CA SER A 183 7.21 -5.10 13.08
C SER A 183 6.76 -4.26 11.89
N SER A 184 7.64 -3.97 10.93
CA SER A 184 7.29 -3.34 9.66
C SER A 184 6.19 -4.15 8.98
N ARG A 185 5.09 -3.44 8.66
CA ARG A 185 3.94 -3.93 7.92
C ARG A 185 4.39 -4.25 6.49
N ASN A 186 5.03 -5.40 6.31
CA ASN A 186 5.37 -5.90 4.99
C ASN A 186 4.11 -6.54 4.40
N ASP A 187 3.42 -5.78 3.57
CA ASP A 187 2.25 -6.27 2.84
C ASP A 187 2.73 -7.15 1.68
N TYR A 188 2.58 -8.45 1.86
CA TYR A 188 2.87 -9.48 0.85
C TYR A 188 1.61 -10.21 0.37
N CYS A 189 0.43 -9.81 0.84
CA CYS A 189 -0.83 -10.30 0.30
C CYS A 189 -1.32 -9.32 -0.77
N VAL A 190 -1.79 -9.85 -1.90
CA VAL A 190 -2.17 -9.04 -3.06
C VAL A 190 -3.51 -9.52 -3.63
N ALA A 191 -4.27 -8.58 -4.17
CA ALA A 191 -5.33 -8.84 -5.12
C ALA A 191 -4.71 -8.98 -6.52
N ILE A 192 -5.23 -9.94 -7.28
CA ILE A 192 -4.71 -10.35 -8.57
C ILE A 192 -5.88 -10.39 -9.53
N ASN A 193 -5.76 -9.67 -10.64
CA ASN A 193 -6.72 -9.72 -11.72
C ASN A 193 -6.18 -10.67 -12.79
N LEU A 194 -6.92 -11.75 -13.03
CA LEU A 194 -6.62 -12.71 -14.07
C LEU A 194 -7.61 -12.55 -15.20
N THR A 195 -7.12 -12.40 -16.42
CA THR A 195 -7.98 -12.40 -17.62
C THR A 195 -8.14 -13.85 -18.08
N ILE A 196 -9.34 -14.39 -17.95
CA ILE A 196 -9.70 -15.74 -18.42
C ILE A 196 -10.84 -15.56 -19.42
N ASP A 197 -10.63 -15.94 -20.69
CA ASP A 197 -11.66 -15.91 -21.74
C ASP A 197 -12.41 -14.56 -21.82
N GLU A 198 -11.66 -13.45 -21.84
CA GLU A 198 -12.16 -12.06 -21.89
C GLU A 198 -12.92 -11.57 -20.64
N GLN A 199 -13.02 -12.39 -19.59
CA GLN A 199 -13.53 -11.98 -18.28
C GLN A 199 -12.39 -11.74 -17.29
N GLU A 200 -12.47 -10.63 -16.57
CA GLU A 200 -11.55 -10.35 -15.47
C GLU A 200 -12.07 -11.02 -14.19
N GLU A 201 -11.33 -12.02 -13.71
CA GLU A 201 -11.58 -12.65 -12.44
C GLU A 201 -10.61 -12.11 -11.38
N GLU A 202 -11.17 -11.48 -10.35
CA GLU A 202 -10.40 -11.06 -9.19
C GLU A 202 -10.16 -12.25 -8.26
N THR A 203 -8.91 -12.44 -7.89
CA THR A 203 -8.48 -13.43 -6.90
C THR A 203 -7.44 -12.84 -5.96
N PHE A 204 -7.03 -13.61 -4.95
CA PHE A 204 -6.09 -13.14 -3.94
C PHE A 204 -4.98 -14.15 -3.69
N GLY A 205 -3.85 -13.69 -3.18
CA GLY A 205 -2.74 -14.58 -2.84
C GLY A 205 -1.63 -13.91 -2.05
N GLN A 206 -0.67 -14.73 -1.63
CA GLN A 206 0.53 -14.30 -0.92
C GLN A 206 1.75 -14.41 -1.83
N VAL A 207 2.51 -13.32 -1.96
CA VAL A 207 3.75 -13.28 -2.73
C VAL A 207 4.87 -13.92 -1.94
N GLU A 208 5.43 -15.01 -2.46
CA GLU A 208 6.62 -15.65 -1.87
C GLU A 208 7.89 -14.88 -2.27
N TYR A 209 8.05 -14.57 -3.55
CA TYR A 209 9.13 -13.76 -4.11
C TYR A 209 8.78 -13.20 -5.49
N PHE A 210 9.52 -12.19 -5.94
CA PHE A 210 9.47 -11.69 -7.31
C PHE A 210 10.63 -12.25 -8.13
N MET A 211 10.44 -12.40 -9.43
CA MET A 211 11.39 -12.99 -10.36
C MET A 211 11.46 -12.13 -11.63
N LEU A 212 12.67 -11.84 -12.07
CA LEU A 212 12.96 -11.41 -13.42
C LEU A 212 13.55 -12.61 -14.18
N HIS A 213 12.94 -12.95 -15.29
CA HIS A 213 13.37 -14.06 -16.14
C HIS A 213 13.48 -13.60 -17.59
N ASN A 214 14.51 -14.05 -18.29
CA ASN A 214 14.73 -13.76 -19.70
C ASN A 214 14.30 -14.96 -20.55
N MET A 215 13.48 -14.73 -21.57
CA MET A 215 13.13 -15.76 -22.54
C MET A 215 13.11 -15.12 -23.93
N GLN A 216 13.81 -15.75 -24.90
CA GLN A 216 13.91 -15.25 -26.28
C GLN A 216 14.40 -13.78 -26.35
N ASN A 217 15.36 -13.43 -25.49
CA ASN A 217 15.92 -12.08 -25.38
C ASN A 217 14.91 -11.00 -24.94
N GLN A 218 13.81 -11.41 -24.30
CA GLN A 218 12.83 -10.53 -23.69
C GLN A 218 12.76 -10.80 -22.18
N GLU A 219 13.05 -9.77 -21.39
CA GLU A 219 12.94 -9.81 -19.93
C GLU A 219 11.48 -9.65 -19.50
N ARG A 220 10.99 -10.62 -18.71
CA ARG A 220 9.66 -10.58 -18.11
C ARG A 220 9.72 -10.64 -16.59
N MET A 221 8.75 -9.98 -15.98
CA MET A 221 8.63 -9.79 -14.54
C MET A 221 7.47 -10.63 -14.01
N PHE A 222 7.78 -11.51 -13.06
CA PHE A 222 6.83 -12.44 -12.46
C PHE A 222 6.81 -12.32 -10.94
N ALA A 223 5.69 -12.71 -10.34
CA ALA A 223 5.56 -13.00 -8.93
C ALA A 223 5.24 -14.47 -8.73
N TYR A 224 5.92 -15.11 -7.78
CA TYR A 224 5.59 -16.46 -7.35
C TYR A 224 4.60 -16.37 -6.19
N ILE A 225 3.35 -16.73 -6.44
CA ILE A 225 2.23 -16.44 -5.56
C ILE A 225 1.56 -17.73 -5.10
N ARG A 226 1.24 -17.77 -3.81
CA ARG A 226 0.35 -18.76 -3.21
C ARG A 226 -1.09 -18.23 -3.29
N LYS A 227 -1.83 -18.62 -4.32
CA LYS A 227 -3.21 -18.19 -4.57
C LYS A 227 -4.16 -18.78 -3.52
N ILE A 228 -5.27 -18.13 -3.22
CA ILE A 228 -6.36 -18.72 -2.43
C ILE A 228 -7.07 -19.81 -3.25
N LYS A 229 -7.63 -20.84 -2.60
CA LYS A 229 -8.34 -21.90 -3.31
C LYS A 229 -9.74 -21.49 -3.72
N LYS A 230 -10.48 -20.88 -2.79
CA LYS A 230 -11.88 -20.47 -2.97
C LYS A 230 -12.14 -19.22 -2.15
N LEU A 231 -12.81 -18.25 -2.77
CA LEU A 231 -13.27 -17.04 -2.11
C LEU A 231 -14.70 -17.25 -1.60
N GLU A 232 -14.92 -16.94 -0.33
CA GLU A 232 -16.24 -16.96 0.30
C GLU A 232 -16.63 -15.56 0.77
N LYS A 233 -17.94 -15.29 0.82
CA LYS A 233 -18.50 -14.01 1.23
C LYS A 233 -19.51 -14.23 2.34
N ASN A 234 -19.43 -13.43 3.39
CA ASN A 234 -20.41 -13.46 4.48
C ASN A 234 -21.58 -12.49 4.19
N ILE A 235 -22.62 -12.53 5.03
CA ILE A 235 -23.85 -11.72 4.94
C ILE A 235 -23.54 -10.21 4.93
N GLY A 236 -22.42 -9.78 5.52
CA GLY A 236 -21.93 -8.40 5.50
C GLY A 236 -20.93 -8.06 4.38
N ASN A 237 -20.92 -8.79 3.26
CA ASN A 237 -19.97 -8.64 2.13
C ASN A 237 -18.47 -8.82 2.45
N LEU A 238 -18.14 -9.21 3.69
CA LEU A 238 -16.78 -9.55 4.08
C LEU A 238 -16.28 -10.77 3.30
N LYS A 239 -15.18 -10.59 2.58
CA LYS A 239 -14.46 -11.64 1.83
C LYS A 239 -13.58 -12.45 2.79
N PHE A 240 -13.68 -13.77 2.76
CA PHE A 240 -12.83 -14.67 3.54
C PHE A 240 -12.50 -15.96 2.77
N PHE A 241 -11.52 -16.72 3.24
CA PHE A 241 -11.15 -18.03 2.69
C PHE A 241 -10.60 -18.94 3.79
N ASP A 242 -10.66 -20.25 3.57
CA ASP A 242 -10.27 -21.29 4.51
C ASP A 242 -8.91 -21.92 4.18
N CYS A 243 -8.57 -21.97 2.88
CA CYS A 243 -7.37 -22.66 2.42
C CYS A 243 -6.65 -21.98 1.25
N PHE A 244 -5.33 -22.13 1.28
CA PHE A 244 -4.45 -21.74 0.18
C PHE A 244 -4.41 -22.83 -0.89
N GLY A 245 -4.43 -22.40 -2.14
CA GLY A 245 -4.19 -23.22 -3.31
C GLY A 245 -2.70 -23.42 -3.61
N PRO A 246 -2.38 -24.04 -4.76
CA PRO A 246 -1.00 -24.27 -5.17
C PRO A 246 -0.28 -22.97 -5.50
N LEU A 247 1.05 -23.00 -5.35
CA LEU A 247 1.92 -21.92 -5.81
C LEU A 247 1.94 -21.84 -7.33
N GLN A 248 1.82 -20.65 -7.90
CA GLN A 248 1.82 -20.39 -9.34
C GLN A 248 2.59 -19.10 -9.66
N TYR A 249 3.07 -18.97 -10.89
CA TYR A 249 3.61 -17.71 -11.39
C TYR A 249 2.52 -16.86 -11.99
N VAL A 250 2.54 -15.58 -11.66
CA VAL A 250 1.66 -14.55 -12.23
C VAL A 250 2.55 -13.43 -12.75
N GLU A 251 2.29 -12.94 -13.96
CA GLU A 251 2.98 -11.77 -14.50
C GLU A 251 2.60 -10.52 -13.68
N VAL A 252 3.55 -9.60 -13.45
CA VAL A 252 3.33 -8.45 -12.55
C VAL A 252 2.17 -7.53 -12.97
N ILE A 253 1.78 -7.55 -14.25
CA ILE A 253 0.61 -6.83 -14.77
C ILE A 253 -0.68 -7.27 -14.06
N GLY A 254 -0.79 -8.55 -13.71
CA GLY A 254 -1.95 -9.09 -13.02
C GLY A 254 -2.01 -8.69 -11.53
N ILE A 255 -0.96 -8.11 -10.95
CA ILE A 255 -0.98 -7.63 -9.57
C ILE A 255 -1.61 -6.25 -9.54
N ASP A 256 -2.77 -6.17 -8.91
CA ASP A 256 -3.55 -4.93 -8.83
C ASP A 256 -3.15 -4.10 -7.60
N ARG A 257 -3.43 -4.63 -6.39
CA ARG A 257 -3.25 -3.89 -5.13
C ARG A 257 -2.85 -4.77 -3.97
N THR A 258 -2.30 -4.16 -2.92
CA THR A 258 -2.03 -4.84 -1.65
C THR A 258 -3.31 -5.05 -0.87
N VAL A 259 -3.42 -6.20 -0.22
CA VAL A 259 -4.50 -6.54 0.72
C VAL A 259 -3.91 -7.09 2.00
N GLY A 260 -4.69 -7.08 3.08
CA GLY A 260 -4.34 -7.73 4.34
C GLY A 260 -5.06 -9.05 4.51
N PHE A 261 -4.38 -10.09 4.95
CA PHE A 261 -5.03 -11.33 5.42
C PHE A 261 -4.99 -11.38 6.93
N PHE A 262 -6.16 -11.56 7.54
CA PHE A 262 -6.33 -11.62 8.99
C PHE A 262 -6.83 -13.01 9.39
N GLU A 263 -6.00 -13.75 10.13
CA GLU A 263 -6.35 -15.09 10.61
C GLU A 263 -7.22 -15.02 11.86
N VAL A 264 -8.36 -15.72 11.84
CA VAL A 264 -9.23 -15.89 13.01
C VAL A 264 -9.04 -17.29 13.58
N TYR A 265 -8.39 -17.34 14.74
CA TYR A 265 -7.92 -18.57 15.40
C TYR A 265 -9.00 -19.64 15.60
N ASP A 266 -10.23 -19.24 15.91
CA ASP A 266 -11.32 -20.19 16.23
C ASP A 266 -11.84 -20.99 15.03
N LYS A 267 -11.64 -20.51 13.80
CA LYS A 267 -12.24 -21.12 12.60
C LYS A 267 -11.24 -21.50 11.51
N LYS A 268 -9.93 -21.22 11.68
CA LYS A 268 -8.90 -21.30 10.62
C LYS A 268 -9.33 -20.59 9.33
N ASN A 269 -10.08 -19.50 9.47
CA ASN A 269 -10.51 -18.68 8.34
C ASN A 269 -9.64 -17.42 8.29
N TYR A 270 -9.29 -17.02 7.08
CA TYR A 270 -8.59 -15.77 6.80
C TYR A 270 -9.58 -14.77 6.21
N TYR A 271 -9.73 -13.63 6.86
CA TYR A 271 -10.48 -12.50 6.34
C TYR A 271 -9.59 -11.61 5.49
N ILE A 272 -10.15 -11.09 4.40
CA ILE A 272 -9.47 -10.20 3.48
C ILE A 272 -9.83 -8.76 3.84
N ILE A 273 -8.82 -8.02 4.28
CA ILE A 273 -8.90 -6.59 4.56
C ILE A 273 -8.40 -5.87 3.32
N ASP A 274 -9.33 -5.25 2.61
CA ASP A 274 -9.03 -4.46 1.44
C ASP A 274 -9.40 -3.00 1.69
N LYS A 275 -8.43 -2.11 1.50
CA LYS A 275 -8.61 -0.67 1.71
C LYS A 275 -9.64 -0.07 0.75
N TYR A 276 -9.80 -0.64 -0.44
CA TYR A 276 -10.63 -0.08 -1.50
C TYR A 276 -12.02 -0.72 -1.62
N ALA A 277 -12.31 -1.78 -0.86
CA ALA A 277 -13.56 -2.54 -0.98
C ALA A 277 -14.39 -2.64 0.31
N ASN A 278 -13.84 -2.28 1.47
CA ASN A 278 -14.49 -2.46 2.78
C ASN A 278 -14.95 -1.15 3.45
N TRP A 279 -14.97 -0.03 2.71
CA TRP A 279 -15.29 1.33 3.15
C TRP A 279 -16.07 2.02 2.04
#